data_AF-C0B7S5-F1
#
_entry.id   AF-C0B7S5-F1
#
_cell.length_a   1.000
_cell.length_b   1.000
_cell.length_c   1.000
_cell.angle_alpha   90.00
_cell.angle_beta   90.00
_cell.angle_gamma   90.00
#
_symmetry.space_group_name_H-M   'P 1'
#
loop_
_entity.id
_entity.type
_entity.pdbx_description
1 polymer ?
#
loop_
_entity_poly.entity_id
_entity_poly.type
_entity_poly.pdbx_seq_one_letter_code
_entity_poly.pdbx_strand_id
1 'polypeptide(L)'
;MANIRIDADGLQNNISSMRAYINELDSLNARTQTLMTQIASSWEGEASTAYINIMTERIQKAGQMKELLQEFISYMESTRTKFVSRDQESSYSIRGC
;
A
#
# COMPACT_ATOMS: atom_id res chain seq x y z
N MET A 1 -16.77 -11.80 28.79
CA MET A 1 -15.63 -11.98 27.86
C MET A 1 -16.16 -11.77 26.45
N ALA A 2 -15.60 -10.84 25.68
CA ALA A 2 -16.02 -10.67 24.28
C ALA A 2 -15.60 -11.90 23.47
N ASN A 3 -16.54 -12.53 22.75
CA ASN A 3 -16.32 -13.73 21.93
C ASN A 3 -15.64 -13.41 20.58
N ILE A 4 -14.92 -12.29 20.50
CA ILE A 4 -14.25 -11.83 19.28
C ILE A 4 -12.78 -12.21 19.42
N ARG A 5 -12.38 -13.29 18.75
CA ARG A 5 -10.98 -13.66 18.60
C ARG A 5 -10.37 -12.78 17.52
N ILE A 6 -9.63 -11.75 17.92
CA ILE A 6 -8.91 -10.89 16.98
C ILE A 6 -7.59 -11.56 16.58
N ASP A 7 -7.42 -11.85 15.30
CA ASP A 7 -6.15 -12.28 14.73
C ASP A 7 -5.24 -11.07 14.46
N ALA A 8 -4.70 -10.50 15.54
CA ALA A 8 -3.84 -9.31 15.47
C ALA A 8 -2.50 -9.59 14.77
N ASP A 9 -2.04 -10.85 14.80
CA ASP A 9 -0.81 -11.30 14.15
C ASP A 9 -1.03 -11.48 12.65
N GLY A 10 -2.14 -12.09 12.24
CA GLY A 10 -2.54 -12.16 10.83
C GLY A 10 -2.70 -10.79 10.20
N LEU A 11 -3.32 -9.83 10.90
CA LEU A 11 -3.40 -8.43 10.47
C LEU A 11 -2.01 -7.79 10.33
N GLN A 12 -1.11 -8.01 11.29
CA GLN A 12 0.26 -7.48 11.21
C GLN A 12 1.05 -8.07 10.04
N ASN A 13 0.89 -9.36 9.75
CA ASN A 13 1.51 -10.03 8.61
C ASN A 13 0.99 -9.49 7.29
N ASN A 14 -0.32 -9.24 7.17
CA ASN A 14 -0.93 -8.63 6.00
C ASN A 14 -0.43 -7.20 5.78
N ILE A 15 -0.37 -6.37 6.83
CA ILE A 15 0.21 -5.02 6.78
C ILE A 15 1.65 -5.08 6.26
N SER A 16 2.46 -5.99 6.80
CA SER A 16 3.87 -6.13 6.40
C SER A 16 4.02 -6.56 4.94
N SER A 17 3.18 -7.50 4.48
CA SER A 17 3.15 -7.96 3.10
C SER A 17 2.72 -6.84 2.14
N MET A 18 1.70 -6.06 2.50
CA MET A 18 1.24 -4.93 1.69
C MET A 18 2.30 -3.83 1.59
N ARG A 19 3.02 -3.54 2.67
CA ARG A 19 4.17 -2.61 2.63
C ARG A 19 5.26 -3.10 1.67
N ALA A 20 5.54 -4.41 1.64
CA ALA A 20 6.48 -4.98 0.68
C ALA A 20 6.01 -4.81 -0.76
N TYR A 21 4.74 -5.13 -1.07
CA TYR A 21 4.18 -4.94 -2.41
C TYR A 21 4.16 -3.47 -2.85
N ILE A 22 3.91 -2.52 -1.94
CA ILE A 22 4.02 -1.09 -2.25
C ILE A 22 5.46 -0.72 -2.65
N ASN A 23 6.46 -1.23 -1.95
CA ASN A 23 7.87 -0.96 -2.28
C ASN A 23 8.27 -1.55 -3.64
N GLU A 24 7.75 -2.75 -3.97
CA GLU A 24 7.93 -3.37 -5.28
C GLU A 24 7.26 -2.55 -6.39
N LEU A 25 6.03 -2.09 -6.17
CA LEU A 25 5.31 -1.21 -7.10
C LEU A 25 6.04 0.11 -7.34
N ASP A 26 6.57 0.72 -6.28
CA ASP A 26 7.33 1.98 -6.36
C ASP A 26 8.61 1.80 -7.17
N SER A 27 9.34 0.70 -6.92
CA SER A 27 10.55 0.35 -7.66
C SER A 27 10.26 0.07 -9.13
N LEU A 28 9.15 -0.62 -9.42
CA LEU A 28 8.72 -0.90 -10.79
C LEU A 28 8.33 0.38 -11.53
N ASN A 29 7.58 1.28 -10.89
CA ASN A 29 7.21 2.57 -11.45
C ASN A 29 8.44 3.42 -11.77
N ALA A 30 9.40 3.51 -10.85
CA ALA A 30 10.64 4.26 -11.06
C ALA A 30 11.43 3.72 -12.27
N ARG A 31 11.59 2.39 -12.37
CA ARG A 31 12.26 1.75 -13.51
C ARG A 31 11.53 1.99 -14.83
N THR A 32 10.20 1.92 -14.80
CA THR A 32 9.35 2.18 -15.98
C THR A 32 9.51 3.63 -16.43
N GLN A 33 9.56 4.58 -15.49
CA GLN A 33 9.76 5.98 -15.81
C GLN A 33 11.12 6.24 -16.46
N THR A 34 12.19 5.65 -15.93
CA THR A 34 13.53 5.73 -16.54
C THR A 34 13.53 5.18 -17.97
N LEU A 35 12.92 4.01 -18.18
CA LEU A 35 12.84 3.40 -19.51
C LEU A 35 12.07 4.29 -20.50
N MET A 36 10.95 4.88 -20.07
CA MET A 36 10.18 5.80 -20.91
C MET A 36 10.99 7.03 -21.31
N THR A 37 11.75 7.62 -20.38
CA THR A 37 12.63 8.76 -20.70
C THR A 37 13.69 8.38 -21.73
N GLN A 38 14.28 7.18 -21.62
CA GLN A 38 15.25 6.68 -22.59
C GLN A 38 14.61 6.49 -23.98
N ILE A 39 13.43 5.86 -24.04
CA ILE A 39 12.68 5.68 -25.29
C ILE A 39 12.38 7.03 -25.93
N ALA A 40 11.85 7.98 -25.15
CA ALA A 40 11.50 9.32 -25.61
C ALA A 40 12.69 10.09 -26.19
N SER A 41 13.91 9.84 -25.70
CA SER A 41 15.12 10.49 -26.19
C SER A 41 15.61 9.98 -27.55
N SER A 42 15.15 8.80 -27.99
CA SER A 42 15.64 8.14 -29.20
C SER A 42 14.56 7.93 -30.27
N TRP A 43 13.29 8.05 -29.90
CA TRP A 43 12.15 7.78 -30.77
C TRP A 43 11.29 9.02 -30.95
N GLU A 44 11.40 9.64 -32.13
CA GLU A 44 10.66 10.85 -32.49
C GLU A 44 9.42 10.52 -33.35
N GLY A 45 8.43 11.41 -33.32
CA GLY A 45 7.22 11.32 -34.13
C GLY A 45 5.91 11.21 -33.34
N GLU A 46 4.80 11.20 -34.06
CA GLU A 46 3.46 11.17 -33.48
C GLU A 46 3.16 9.86 -32.73
N ALA A 47 3.64 8.73 -33.26
CA ALA A 47 3.49 7.42 -32.63
C ALA A 47 4.23 7.31 -31.29
N SER A 48 5.44 7.87 -31.19
CA SER A 48 6.22 7.86 -29.94
C SER A 48 5.56 8.74 -28.88
N THR A 49 5.06 9.90 -29.30
CA THR A 49 4.31 10.82 -28.43
C THR A 49 3.06 10.14 -27.86
N ALA A 50 2.27 9.47 -28.71
CA ALA A 50 1.08 8.74 -28.26
C ALA A 50 1.43 7.61 -27.26
N TYR A 51 2.50 6.86 -27.54
CA TYR A 51 2.98 5.81 -26.64
C TYR A 51 3.42 6.36 -25.27
N ILE A 52 4.22 7.42 -25.26
CA ILE A 52 4.70 8.07 -24.04
C ILE A 52 3.52 8.59 -23.20
N ASN A 53 2.50 9.17 -23.83
CA ASN A 53 1.31 9.65 -23.14
C ASN A 53 0.57 8.50 -22.43
N ILE A 54 0.30 7.39 -23.13
CA ILE A 54 -0.36 6.22 -22.55
C ILE A 54 0.45 5.66 -21.37
N MET A 55 1.77 5.59 -21.52
CA MET A 55 2.61 5.05 -20.45
C MET A 55 2.71 6.01 -19.25
N THR A 56 2.72 7.32 -19.49
CA THR A 56 2.65 8.34 -18.43
C THR A 56 1.35 8.21 -17.63
N GLU A 57 0.20 8.05 -18.29
CA GLU A 57 -1.07 7.79 -17.62
C GLU A 57 -1.05 6.51 -16.76
N ARG A 58 -0.39 5.45 -17.24
CA ARG A 58 -0.26 4.19 -16.49
C ARG A 58 0.59 4.36 -15.24
N ILE A 59 1.70 5.09 -15.32
CA ILE A 59 2.53 5.41 -14.14
C ILE A 59 1.73 6.23 -13.14
N GLN A 60 0.97 7.23 -13.60
CA GLN A 60 0.10 8.03 -12.73
C GLN A 60 -0.95 7.16 -12.02
N LYS A 61 -1.63 6.26 -12.74
CA LYS A 61 -2.58 5.30 -12.15
C LYS A 61 -1.92 4.39 -11.12
N ALA A 62 -0.69 3.93 -11.38
CA ALA A 62 0.06 3.14 -10.41
C ALA A 62 0.45 3.96 -9.16
N GLY A 63 0.73 5.26 -9.31
CA GLY A 63 0.89 6.20 -8.19
C GLY A 63 -0.39 6.34 -7.35
N GLN A 64 -1.54 6.52 -7.99
CA GLN A 64 -2.85 6.57 -7.29
C GLN A 64 -3.15 5.25 -6.55
N MET A 65 -2.81 4.11 -7.14
CA MET A 65 -2.96 2.80 -6.49
C MET A 65 -2.08 2.72 -5.23
N LYS A 66 -0.85 3.23 -5.28
CA LYS A 66 0.05 3.29 -4.10
C LYS A 66 -0.60 4.08 -2.97
N GLU A 67 -1.17 5.25 -3.25
CA GLU A 67 -1.85 6.08 -2.26
C GLU A 67 -3.02 5.33 -1.59
N LEU A 68 -3.89 4.70 -2.41
CA LEU A 68 -5.01 3.90 -1.90
C LEU A 68 -4.55 2.73 -1.00
N LEU A 69 -3.46 2.05 -1.39
CA LEU A 69 -2.91 0.96 -0.59
C LEU A 69 -2.30 1.46 0.73
N GLN A 70 -1.71 2.65 0.75
CA GLN A 70 -1.21 3.29 1.97
C GLN A 70 -2.34 3.69 2.92
N GLU A 71 -3.45 4.22 2.39
CA GLU A 71 -4.65 4.51 3.18
C GLU A 71 -5.22 3.23 3.81
N PHE A 72 -5.30 2.15 3.02
CA PHE A 72 -5.79 0.86 3.51
C PHE A 72 -4.90 0.27 4.61
N ILE A 73 -3.57 0.38 4.49
CA ILE A 73 -2.63 0.03 5.57
C ILE A 73 -2.90 0.85 6.82
N SER A 74 -3.08 2.17 6.68
CA SER A 74 -3.35 3.06 7.81
C SER A 74 -4.64 2.66 8.55
N TYR A 75 -5.68 2.29 7.79
CA TYR A 75 -6.92 1.76 8.35
C TYR A 75 -6.72 0.44 9.12
N MET A 76 -5.97 -0.50 8.54
CA MET A 76 -5.67 -1.78 9.21
C MET A 76 -4.86 -1.59 10.49
N GLU A 77 -3.89 -0.67 10.49
CA GLU A 77 -3.07 -0.33 11.67
C GLU A 77 -3.92 0.28 12.79
N SER A 78 -4.80 1.21 12.44
CA SER A 78 -5.76 1.81 13.39
C SER A 78 -6.69 0.75 13.97
N THR A 79 -7.20 -0.14 13.12
CA THR A 79 -8.12 -1.23 13.51
C THR A 79 -7.42 -2.22 14.46
N ARG A 80 -6.21 -2.66 14.12
CA ARG A 80 -5.39 -3.51 14.98
C ARG A 80 -5.14 -2.86 16.34
N THR A 81 -4.78 -1.58 16.36
CA THR A 81 -4.52 -0.83 17.60
C THR A 81 -5.76 -0.78 18.48
N LYS A 82 -6.92 -0.42 17.92
CA LYS A 82 -8.19 -0.39 18.67
C LYS A 82 -8.53 -1.74 19.30
N PHE A 83 -8.33 -2.83 18.56
CA PHE A 83 -8.60 -4.17 19.08
C PHE A 83 -7.65 -4.57 20.21
N VAL A 84 -6.34 -4.33 20.06
CA VAL A 84 -5.35 -4.62 21.11
C VAL A 84 -5.63 -3.80 22.36
N SER A 85 -5.91 -2.51 22.23
CA SER A 85 -6.25 -1.64 23.37
C SER A 85 -7.51 -2.13 24.09
N ARG A 86 -8.56 -2.52 23.34
CA ARG A 86 -9.80 -3.00 23.94
C ARG A 86 -9.64 -4.31 24.71
N ASP A 87 -8.80 -5.21 24.20
CA ASP A 87 -8.46 -6.47 24.89
C ASP A 87 -7.71 -6.20 26.20
N GLN A 88 -6.73 -5.30 26.17
CA GLN A 88 -5.99 -4.87 27.36
C GLN A 88 -6.90 -4.23 28.41
N GLU A 89 -7.74 -3.25 28.03
CA GLU A 89 -8.72 -2.61 28.93
C GLU A 89 -9.65 -3.63 29.60
N SER A 90 -10.14 -4.59 28.81
CA SER A 90 -11.02 -5.65 29.30
C SER A 90 -10.28 -6.56 30.28
N SER A 91 -9.02 -6.89 30.01
CA SER A 91 -8.18 -7.67 30.91
C SER A 91 -7.91 -6.96 32.23
N TYR A 92 -7.66 -5.65 32.24
CA TYR A 92 -7.47 -4.87 33.47
C TYR A 92 -8.77 -4.82 34.29
N SER A 93 -9.89 -4.54 33.63
CA SER A 93 -11.21 -4.46 34.27
C SER A 93 -11.65 -5.79 34.91
N ILE A 94 -11.31 -6.93 34.31
CA ILE A 94 -11.64 -8.27 34.86
C ILE A 94 -10.70 -8.67 36.00
N ARG A 95 -9.42 -8.28 35.94
CA ARG A 95 -8.43 -8.62 36.98
C ARG A 95 -8.52 -7.75 38.24
N GLY A 96 -9.32 -6.67 38.22
CA GLY A 96 -9.55 -5.83 39.39
C GLY A 96 -8.28 -5.13 39.89
N CYS A 97 -7.40 -4.73 38.99
CA CYS A 97 -6.29 -3.81 39.27
C CYS A 97 -6.63 -2.41 38.76
#